data_AF-A0A6N3GB48-F1
#
_entry.id   AF-A0A6N3GB48-F1
#
_cell.length_a   1.000
_cell.length_b   1.000
_cell.length_c   1.000
_cell.angle_alpha   90.00
_cell.angle_beta   90.00
_cell.angle_gamma   90.00
#
_symmetry.space_group_name_H-M   'P 1'
#
loop_
_entity.id
_entity.type
_entity.pdbx_description
1 polymer ?
#
loop_
_entity_poly.entity_id
_entity_poly.type
_entity_poly.pdbx_seq_one_letter_code
_entity_poly.pdbx_strand_id
1 'polypeptide(L)'
;MKKNLYDVTRLATLYFPDSTERNARRRLFKVLRAERDLWARLTALHFGIRQRSFTPRQYKMVIDILGKPEETDDDFREWPYDSNRNM
;
A
#
# COMPACT_ATOMS: atom_id res chain seq x y z
N MET A 1 13.66 13.23 5.44
CA MET A 1 12.38 13.41 4.73
C MET A 1 11.40 12.34 5.21
N LYS A 2 10.27 12.72 5.82
CA LYS A 2 9.21 11.75 6.18
C LYS A 2 8.70 11.09 4.89
N LYS A 3 8.98 9.79 4.69
CA LYS A 3 8.47 9.07 3.51
C LYS A 3 6.96 8.85 3.71
N ASN A 4 6.13 9.20 2.73
CA ASN A 4 4.68 9.05 2.83
C ASN A 4 4.30 7.57 2.98
N LEU A 5 3.48 7.23 3.98
CA LEU A 5 2.99 5.85 4.24
C LEU A 5 2.31 5.25 3.01
N TYR A 6 1.59 6.07 2.25
CA TYR A 6 0.84 5.63 1.07
C TYR A 6 1.70 5.60 -0.20
N ASP A 7 2.98 5.94 -0.14
CA ASP A 7 3.85 5.90 -1.31
C ASP A 7 3.98 4.47 -1.85
N VAL A 8 3.70 4.30 -3.14
CA VAL A 8 3.69 3.00 -3.82
C VAL A 8 5.09 2.40 -3.83
N THR A 9 6.12 3.23 -4.02
CA THR A 9 7.51 2.77 -4.07
C THR A 9 7.97 2.36 -2.68
N ARG A 10 7.63 3.14 -1.64
CA ARG A 10 7.89 2.78 -0.24
C ARG A 10 7.22 1.47 0.13
N LEU A 11 5.93 1.30 -0.17
CA LEU A 11 5.23 0.06 0.12
C LEU A 11 5.87 -1.12 -0.61
N ALA A 12 6.27 -0.92 -1.87
CA ALA A 12 6.93 -1.95 -2.64
C ALA A 12 8.27 -2.37 -2.01
N THR A 13 9.09 -1.44 -1.51
CA THR A 13 10.36 -1.78 -0.85
C THR A 13 10.14 -2.53 0.45
N LEU A 14 9.05 -2.27 1.18
CA LEU A 14 8.73 -3.03 2.41
C LEU A 14 8.35 -4.48 2.09
N TYR A 15 7.63 -4.74 0.99
CA TYR A 15 7.34 -6.11 0.56
C TYR A 15 8.53 -6.84 -0.07
N PHE A 16 9.49 -6.10 -0.61
CA PHE A 16 10.63 -6.66 -1.35
C PHE A 16 11.94 -5.98 -0.91
N PRO A 17 12.39 -6.19 0.34
CA PRO A 17 13.52 -5.47 0.92
C PRO A 17 14.84 -5.70 0.16
N ASP A 18 15.04 -6.89 -0.42
CA ASP A 18 16.24 -7.21 -1.20
C ASP A 18 16.27 -6.61 -2.61
N SER A 19 15.23 -5.86 -3.00
CA SER A 19 15.09 -5.31 -4.34
C SER A 19 15.38 -3.81 -4.38
N THR A 20 16.05 -3.35 -5.44
CA THR A 20 16.11 -1.90 -5.74
C THR A 20 14.70 -1.32 -5.89
N GLU A 21 14.50 -0.04 -5.59
CA GLU A 21 13.18 0.61 -5.65
C GLU A 21 12.42 0.35 -6.96
N ARG A 22 13.14 0.42 -8.10
CA ARG A 22 12.58 0.13 -9.43
C ARG A 22 12.10 -1.32 -9.55
N ASN A 23 12.89 -2.27 -9.08
CA ASN A 23 12.55 -3.70 -9.14
C ASN A 23 11.44 -4.05 -8.15
N ALA A 24 11.51 -3.54 -6.92
CA ALA A 24 10.47 -3.68 -5.91
C ALA A 24 9.13 -3.20 -6.45
N ARG A 25 9.08 -1.99 -7.03
CA ARG A 25 7.86 -1.45 -7.66
C ARG A 25 7.36 -2.35 -8.79
N ARG A 26 8.24 -2.83 -9.68
CA ARG A 26 7.84 -3.76 -10.76
C ARG A 26 7.27 -5.07 -10.21
N ARG A 27 7.85 -5.63 -9.15
CA ARG A 27 7.36 -6.85 -8.49
C ARG A 27 6.00 -6.61 -7.85
N LEU A 28 5.82 -5.51 -7.11
CA LEU A 28 4.52 -5.15 -6.54
C LEU A 28 3.45 -5.08 -7.62
N PHE A 29 3.70 -4.38 -8.73
CA PHE A 29 2.75 -4.30 -9.84
C PHE A 29 2.49 -5.63 -10.56
N LYS A 30 3.37 -6.62 -10.45
CA LYS A 30 3.10 -7.99 -10.93
C LYS A 30 2.15 -8.70 -9.96
N VAL A 31 2.42 -8.63 -8.66
CA VAL A 31 1.56 -9.22 -7.62
C VAL A 31 0.15 -8.63 -7.68
N LEU A 32 0.03 -7.30 -7.73
CA LEU A 32 -1.27 -6.62 -7.83
C LEU A 32 -2.09 -7.07 -9.03
N ARG A 33 -1.45 -7.44 -10.16
CA ARG A 33 -2.15 -7.92 -11.36
C ARG A 33 -2.42 -9.42 -11.36
N ALA A 34 -1.58 -10.19 -10.67
CA ALA A 34 -1.78 -11.63 -10.49
C ALA A 34 -3.01 -11.91 -9.61
N GLU A 35 -3.20 -11.08 -8.58
CA GLU A 35 -4.39 -11.10 -7.73
C GLU A 35 -5.59 -10.43 -8.43
N ARG A 36 -6.35 -11.22 -9.19
CA ARG A 36 -7.47 -10.73 -10.02
C ARG A 36 -8.50 -9.92 -9.23
N ASP A 37 -8.85 -10.39 -8.03
CA ASP A 37 -9.86 -9.73 -7.18
C ASP A 37 -9.34 -8.39 -6.64
N LEU A 38 -8.08 -8.34 -6.21
CA LEU A 38 -7.41 -7.12 -5.78
C LEU A 38 -7.32 -6.12 -6.94
N TRP A 39 -6.92 -6.57 -8.13
CA TRP A 39 -6.81 -5.73 -9.30
C TRP A 39 -8.16 -5.13 -9.72
N ALA A 40 -9.23 -5.93 -9.71
CA ALA A 40 -10.58 -5.49 -10.03
C ALA A 40 -11.06 -4.42 -9.03
N ARG A 41 -10.86 -4.65 -7.73
CA ARG A 41 -11.22 -3.70 -6.66
C ARG A 41 -10.41 -2.42 -6.73
N LEU A 42 -9.11 -2.49 -7.00
CA LEU A 42 -8.26 -1.31 -7.20
C LEU A 42 -8.70 -0.50 -8.42
N THR A 43 -9.03 -1.18 -9.52
CA THR A 43 -9.53 -0.53 -10.74
C THR A 43 -10.88 0.16 -10.49
N ALA A 44 -11.79 -0.47 -9.73
CA ALA A 44 -13.05 0.14 -9.31
C ALA A 44 -12.84 1.36 -8.38
N LEU A 45 -11.72 1.41 -7.67
CA LEU A 45 -11.27 2.57 -6.89
C LEU A 45 -10.43 3.56 -7.72
N HIS A 46 -10.51 3.51 -9.05
CA HIS A 46 -9.77 4.37 -9.99
C HIS A 46 -8.24 4.37 -9.78
N PHE A 47 -7.67 3.24 -9.37
CA PHE A 47 -6.22 3.12 -9.25
C PHE A 47 -5.53 3.22 -10.62
N GLY A 48 -4.62 4.20 -10.75
CA GLY A 48 -3.85 4.41 -11.98
C GLY A 48 -2.47 3.74 -11.93
N ILE A 49 -2.05 3.11 -13.03
CA ILE A 49 -0.72 2.46 -13.13
C ILE A 49 0.44 3.44 -12.90
N ARG A 50 0.24 4.72 -13.25
CA ARG A 50 1.24 5.79 -13.09
C ARG A 50 1.17 6.49 -11.72
N GLN A 51 0.20 6.14 -10.88
CA GLN A 51 -0.01 6.76 -9.57
C GLN A 51 1.20 6.49 -8.67
N ARG A 52 1.65 7.54 -7.96
CA ARG A 52 2.83 7.46 -7.09
C ARG A 52 2.48 7.10 -5.64
N SER A 53 1.27 7.40 -5.21
CA SER A 53 0.79 7.15 -3.85
C SER A 53 -0.62 6.59 -3.88
N PHE A 54 -0.90 5.55 -3.12
CA PHE A 54 -2.26 5.04 -2.94
C PHE A 54 -3.15 6.06 -2.22
N THR A 55 -4.46 5.99 -2.45
CA THR A 55 -5.40 6.59 -1.50
C THR A 55 -5.49 5.71 -0.24
N PRO A 56 -5.94 6.22 0.92
CA PRO A 56 -6.07 5.41 2.12
C PRO A 56 -6.92 4.15 1.92
N ARG A 57 -7.99 4.22 1.11
CA ARG A 57 -8.84 3.08 0.77
C ARG A 57 -8.13 2.05 -0.11
N GLN A 58 -7.33 2.50 -1.09
CA GLN A 58 -6.54 1.61 -1.94
C GLN A 58 -5.44 0.93 -1.11
N TYR A 59 -4.75 1.68 -0.24
CA TYR A 59 -3.72 1.15 0.65
C TYR A 59 -4.29 0.07 1.57
N LYS A 60 -5.42 0.36 2.23
CA LYS A 60 -6.10 -0.62 3.08
C LYS A 60 -6.42 -1.91 2.33
N MET A 61 -6.96 -1.80 1.10
CA MET A 61 -7.25 -2.97 0.27
C MET A 61 -6.01 -3.83 -0.03
N VAL A 62 -4.87 -3.18 -0.31
CA VAL A 62 -3.60 -3.88 -0.56
C VAL A 62 -3.14 -4.62 0.70
N ILE A 63 -3.21 -3.98 1.86
CA ILE A 63 -2.82 -4.60 3.14
C ILE A 63 -3.78 -5.73 3.55
N ASP A 64 -5.08 -5.54 3.38
CA ASP A 64 -6.10 -6.53 3.75
C ASP A 64 -5.94 -7.82 2.93
N ILE A 65 -5.46 -7.73 1.68
CA ILE A 65 -5.30 -8.88 0.78
C ILE A 65 -3.88 -9.46 0.80
N LEU A 66 -2.84 -8.63 0.75
CA LEU A 66 -1.45 -9.09 0.69
C LEU A 66 -0.80 -9.26 2.08
N GLY A 67 -1.49 -8.84 3.14
CA GLY A 67 -0.94 -8.77 4.49
C GLY A 67 -0.13 -7.50 4.75
N LYS A 68 0.18 -7.21 6.01
CA LYS A 68 1.13 -6.13 6.33
C LYS A 68 2.56 -6.61 6.05
N PRO A 69 3.43 -5.81 5.41
CA PRO A 69 4.85 -6.15 5.33
C PRO A 69 5.45 -6.16 6.75
N GLU A 70 6.34 -7.12 7.02
CA GLU A 70 6.85 -7.44 8.37
C GLU A 70 7.64 -6.30 9.05
N GLU A 71 7.94 -5.21 8.35
CA GLU A 71 8.84 -4.13 8.81
C GLU A 71 8.10 -2.87 9.31
N THR A 72 6.95 -3.00 9.99
CA THR A 72 6.07 -1.83 10.26
C THR A 72 5.54 -1.63 11.69
N ASP A 73 6.01 -2.34 12.70
CA ASP A 73 5.48 -2.13 14.06
C ASP A 73 5.71 -0.72 14.65
N ASP A 74 6.67 0.05 14.13
CA ASP A 74 6.97 1.39 14.67
C ASP A 74 6.24 2.57 13.99
N ASP A 75 5.76 2.44 12.75
CA ASP A 75 5.15 3.55 11.99
C ASP A 75 3.62 3.67 12.15
N PHE A 76 2.96 2.69 12.78
CA PHE A 76 1.50 2.70 12.99
C PHE A 76 1.03 3.46 14.25
N ARG A 77 1.95 3.99 15.08
CA ARG A 77 1.59 4.71 16.32
C ARG A 77 0.99 6.09 16.10
N GLU A 78 1.06 6.66 14.90
CA GLU A 78 0.63 8.03 14.64
C GLU A 78 -0.49 8.08 13.58
N TRP A 79 -1.59 7.36 13.84
CA TRP A 79 -2.87 7.71 13.23
C TRP A 79 -3.80 8.20 14.35
N PRO A 80 -4.35 9.43 14.27
CA PRO A 80 -5.44 9.80 15.14
C PRO A 80 -6.63 8.90 14.81
N TYR A 81 -6.87 7.91 15.67
CA TYR A 81 -8.17 7.28 15.77
C TYR A 81 -9.13 8.40 16.18
N ASP A 82 -9.80 9.00 15.19
CA ASP A 82 -10.89 9.92 15.45
C ASP A 82 -12.00 9.10 16.11
N SER A 83 -11.96 9.09 17.44
CA SER A 83 -12.87 8.36 18.31
C SER A 83 -14.23 9.03 18.41
N ASN A 84 -14.58 9.93 17.48
CA ASN A 84 -15.89 10.55 17.43
C ASN A 84 -16.88 9.70 16.63
N ARG A 85 -17.17 8.53 17.19
CA ARG A 85 -18.42 7.80 16.98
C ARG A 85 -19.13 7.69 18.33
N ASN A 86 -19.48 8.83 18.92
CA ASN A 86 -20.64 9.04 19.79
C ASN A 86 -20.58 10.44 20.42
N MET A 87 -21.40 11.37 19.93
CA MET A 87 -22.20 12.33 20.70
C MET A 87 -23.23 12.95 19.76
#